data_AF-A0A7Y4Y9W4-F1
#
_entry.id   AF-A0A7Y4Y9W4-F1
#
_cell.length_a   1.000
_cell.length_b   1.000
_cell.length_c   1.000
_cell.angle_alpha   90.00
_cell.angle_beta   90.00
_cell.angle_gamma   90.00
#
_symmetry.space_group_name_H-M   'P 1'
#
loop_
_entity.id
_entity.type
_entity.pdbx_description
1 polymer ?
#
loop_
_entity_poly.entity_id
_entity_poly.type
_entity_poly.pdbx_seq_one_letter_code
_entity_poly.pdbx_strand_id
1 'polypeptide(L)'
;MKKKIQLLALALFIFITATIAQNKPAAWAEMKAFHSLMSTSFHPSEEGNLTPLKQQADSMFIAAKQWQASPIPDTYKPKETKKALKQLVKECKGIKNAVAANAADDELKKKIAAAHDVFHTIVKECKKEEEAH
;
A
#
# COMPACT_ATOMS: atom_id res chain seq x y z
N MET A 1 47.05 13.47 58.44
CA MET A 1 46.08 14.52 58.84
C MET A 1 45.59 15.27 57.60
N LYS A 2 44.27 15.48 57.50
CA LYS A 2 43.49 16.42 56.66
C LYS A 2 43.25 16.09 55.16
N LYS A 3 41.97 15.82 54.84
CA LYS A 3 41.35 15.71 53.51
C LYS A 3 41.39 17.04 52.75
N LYS A 4 41.50 16.99 51.40
CA LYS A 4 40.79 17.89 50.46
C LYS A 4 40.47 17.14 49.16
N ILE A 5 39.18 16.98 48.88
CA ILE A 5 38.62 16.51 47.60
C ILE A 5 38.40 17.76 46.74
N GLN A 6 38.90 17.83 45.50
CA GLN A 6 38.37 18.74 44.48
C GLN A 6 38.49 18.16 43.05
N LEU A 7 37.33 17.73 42.53
CA LEU A 7 36.73 17.98 41.20
C LEU A 7 37.45 17.58 39.88
N LEU A 8 36.88 16.53 39.26
CA LEU A 8 36.36 16.40 37.89
C LEU A 8 36.92 17.26 36.72
N ALA A 9 37.29 16.59 35.62
CA ALA A 9 36.77 16.87 34.25
C ALA A 9 37.23 15.80 33.25
N LEU A 10 36.49 14.69 33.14
CA LEU A 10 36.57 13.80 31.97
C LEU A 10 35.63 14.37 30.90
N ALA A 11 36.17 15.17 29.97
CA ALA A 11 35.41 15.66 28.82
C ALA A 11 35.23 14.53 27.79
N LEU A 12 34.19 13.73 28.00
CA LEU A 12 33.71 12.79 26.99
C LEU A 12 32.91 13.59 25.95
N PHE A 13 33.52 13.87 24.80
CA PHE A 13 32.82 14.41 23.63
C PHE A 13 31.87 13.32 23.11
N ILE A 14 30.64 13.31 23.62
CA ILE A 14 29.55 12.55 23.01
C ILE A 14 29.05 13.38 21.84
N PHE A 15 29.52 13.06 20.63
CA PHE A 15 28.83 13.45 19.41
C PHE A 15 27.48 12.75 19.40
N ILE A 16 26.44 13.45 19.86
CA ILE A 16 25.06 13.05 19.63
C ILE A 16 24.80 13.30 18.14
N THR A 17 24.96 12.28 17.31
CA THR A 17 24.32 12.29 16.00
C THR A 17 22.82 12.20 16.25
N ALA A 18 22.15 13.34 16.27
CA ALA A 18 20.71 13.38 16.17
C ALA A 18 20.35 12.79 14.80
N THR A 19 20.00 11.50 14.77
CA THR A 19 19.32 10.92 13.62
C THR A 19 17.96 11.60 13.57
N ILE A 20 17.86 12.70 12.81
CA ILE A 20 16.59 13.26 12.39
C ILE A 20 15.95 12.14 11.57
N ALA A 21 15.04 11.38 12.20
CA ALA A 21 14.21 10.44 11.49
C ALA A 21 13.46 11.25 10.45
N GLN A 22 13.80 11.06 9.17
CA GLN A 22 13.05 11.67 8.08
C GLN A 22 11.61 11.16 8.22
N ASN A 23 10.69 12.04 8.62
CA ASN A 23 9.25 11.81 8.60
C ASN A 23 8.80 11.64 7.14
N LYS A 24 9.15 10.52 6.52
CA LYS A 24 8.45 10.07 5.32
C LYS A 24 7.03 9.78 5.74
N PRO A 25 6.00 10.26 5.01
CA PRO A 25 4.62 9.92 5.33
C PRO A 25 4.51 8.41 5.48
N ALA A 26 3.92 7.97 6.60
CA ALA A 26 3.82 6.56 6.93
C ALA A 26 3.26 5.82 5.72
N ALA A 27 4.04 4.88 5.19
CA ALA A 27 3.61 4.13 4.03
C ALA A 27 2.31 3.40 4.37
N TRP A 28 1.25 3.63 3.60
CA TRP A 28 -0.06 3.04 3.82
C TRP A 28 0.05 1.51 3.71
N ALA A 29 0.01 0.82 4.85
CA ALA A 29 0.39 -0.59 4.95
C ALA A 29 -0.57 -1.50 4.16
N GLU A 30 -1.86 -1.20 4.23
CA GLU A 30 -2.91 -1.93 3.53
C GLU A 30 -2.81 -1.74 2.01
N MET A 31 -2.44 -0.55 1.54
CA MET A 31 -2.11 -0.30 0.13
C MET A 31 -0.97 -1.21 -0.31
N LYS A 32 0.11 -1.32 0.48
CA LYS A 32 1.25 -2.19 0.15
C LYS A 32 0.88 -3.67 0.13
N ALA A 33 0.10 -4.13 1.11
CA ALA A 33 -0.38 -5.49 1.16
C ALA A 33 -1.24 -5.84 -0.06
N PHE A 34 -2.16 -4.94 -0.43
CA PHE A 34 -2.96 -5.08 -1.64
C PHE A 34 -2.09 -5.08 -2.89
N HIS A 35 -1.17 -4.13 -3.01
CA HIS A 35 -0.28 -4.00 -4.18
C HIS A 35 0.56 -5.26 -4.39
N SER A 36 1.08 -5.87 -3.31
CA SER A 36 1.84 -7.11 -3.41
C SER A 36 1.05 -8.23 -4.09
N LEU A 37 -0.22 -8.43 -3.70
CA LEU A 37 -1.09 -9.44 -4.28
C LEU A 37 -1.45 -9.09 -5.74
N MET A 38 -1.78 -7.81 -5.97
CA MET A 38 -2.10 -7.30 -7.30
C MET A 38 -0.93 -7.51 -8.26
N SER A 39 0.29 -7.09 -7.90
CA SER A 39 1.46 -7.20 -8.79
C SER A 39 1.85 -8.66 -9.08
N THR A 40 1.71 -9.57 -8.11
CA THR A 40 1.99 -11.00 -8.32
C THR A 40 0.91 -11.72 -9.12
N SER A 41 -0.27 -11.10 -9.28
CA SER A 41 -1.36 -11.62 -10.10
C SER A 41 -1.43 -10.99 -11.49
N PHE A 42 -1.23 -9.67 -11.58
CA PHE A 42 -1.38 -8.90 -12.81
C PHE A 42 -0.23 -9.13 -13.79
N HIS A 43 1.04 -8.95 -13.39
CA HIS A 43 2.14 -9.08 -14.36
C HIS A 43 2.22 -10.48 -15.01
N PRO A 44 2.07 -11.60 -14.28
CA PRO A 44 2.02 -12.91 -14.92
C PRO A 44 0.81 -13.07 -15.87
N SER A 45 -0.30 -12.36 -15.62
CA SER A 45 -1.49 -12.41 -16.48
C SER A 45 -1.27 -11.77 -17.85
N GLU A 46 -0.36 -10.79 -17.95
CA GLU A 46 0.04 -10.15 -19.22
C GLU A 46 0.70 -11.16 -20.16
N GLU A 47 1.40 -12.13 -19.59
CA GLU A 47 2.05 -13.24 -20.32
C GLU A 47 1.13 -14.48 -20.43
N GLY A 48 -0.12 -14.39 -19.97
CA GLY A 48 -1.09 -15.47 -20.03
C GLY A 48 -1.08 -16.44 -18.84
N ASN A 49 -0.19 -16.29 -17.87
CA ASN A 49 -0.20 -17.09 -16.66
C ASN A 49 -1.21 -16.55 -15.63
N LEU A 50 -2.43 -17.08 -15.66
CA LEU A 50 -3.50 -16.72 -14.71
C LEU A 50 -3.52 -17.58 -13.44
N THR A 51 -2.58 -18.49 -13.26
CA THR A 51 -2.51 -19.34 -12.06
C THR A 51 -2.44 -18.52 -10.77
N PRO A 52 -1.58 -17.48 -10.66
CA PRO A 52 -1.52 -16.66 -9.45
C PRO A 52 -2.84 -15.93 -9.19
N LEU A 53 -3.46 -15.35 -10.23
CA LEU A 53 -4.75 -14.67 -10.10
C LEU A 53 -5.83 -15.61 -9.56
N LYS A 54 -5.93 -16.82 -10.12
CA LYS A 54 -6.92 -17.83 -9.69
C LYS A 54 -6.70 -18.25 -8.23
N GLN A 55 -5.45 -18.38 -7.78
CA GLN A 55 -5.12 -18.74 -6.40
C GLN A 55 -5.30 -17.59 -5.40
N GLN A 56 -5.06 -16.34 -5.82
CA GLN A 56 -5.01 -15.17 -4.94
C GLN A 56 -6.31 -14.34 -4.94
N ALA A 57 -7.30 -14.65 -5.78
CA ALA A 57 -8.51 -13.83 -5.95
C ALA A 57 -9.25 -13.55 -4.63
N ASP A 58 -9.36 -14.54 -3.75
CA ASP A 58 -9.96 -14.37 -2.43
C ASP A 58 -9.14 -13.43 -1.54
N SER A 59 -7.83 -13.65 -1.45
CA SER A 59 -6.90 -12.82 -0.68
C SER A 59 -6.89 -11.38 -1.18
N MET A 60 -6.92 -11.17 -2.49
CA MET A 60 -6.96 -9.84 -3.11
C MET A 60 -8.26 -9.10 -2.77
N PHE A 61 -9.41 -9.79 -2.79
CA PHE A 61 -10.69 -9.21 -2.35
C PHE A 61 -10.68 -8.85 -0.85
N ILE A 62 -10.12 -9.71 -0.01
CA ILE A 62 -9.99 -9.45 1.43
C ILE A 62 -9.09 -8.23 1.68
N ALA A 63 -7.92 -8.19 1.02
CA ALA A 63 -6.99 -7.06 1.12
C ALA A 63 -7.61 -5.75 0.64
N ALA A 64 -8.39 -5.75 -0.45
CA ALA A 64 -9.11 -4.57 -0.91
C ALA A 64 -10.10 -4.05 0.14
N LYS A 65 -10.83 -4.95 0.81
CA LYS A 65 -11.75 -4.57 1.90
C LYS A 65 -11.01 -4.01 3.11
N GLN A 66 -9.89 -4.62 3.48
CA GLN A 66 -9.05 -4.12 4.59
C GLN A 66 -8.53 -2.72 4.27
N TRP A 67 -8.05 -2.52 3.05
CA TRP A 67 -7.60 -1.20 2.60
C TRP A 67 -8.73 -0.18 2.58
N GLN A 68 -9.92 -0.55 2.11
CA GLN A 68 -11.10 0.31 2.18
C GLN A 68 -11.47 0.74 3.61
N ALA A 69 -11.28 -0.14 4.59
CA ALA A 69 -11.60 0.12 5.99
C ALA A 69 -10.51 0.91 6.73
N SER A 70 -9.30 0.97 6.18
CA SER A 70 -8.17 1.64 6.82
C SER A 70 -8.30 3.18 6.78
N PRO A 71 -7.68 3.90 7.73
CA PRO A 71 -7.64 5.36 7.71
C PRO A 71 -6.98 5.89 6.44
N ILE A 72 -7.64 6.82 5.75
CA ILE A 72 -7.08 7.47 4.57
C ILE A 72 -6.05 8.51 5.02
N PRO A 73 -4.79 8.44 4.55
CA PRO A 73 -3.78 9.43 4.89
C PRO A 73 -4.21 10.83 4.42
N ASP A 74 -3.79 11.85 5.17
CA ASP A 74 -4.05 13.27 4.88
C ASP A 74 -3.48 13.74 3.53
N THR A 75 -2.46 13.07 3.01
CA THR A 75 -1.88 13.25 1.67
C THR A 75 -2.82 12.86 0.52
N TYR A 76 -3.99 12.29 0.81
CA TYR A 76 -4.98 11.90 -0.20
C TYR A 76 -6.27 12.75 -0.10
N LYS A 77 -6.96 12.89 -1.23
CA LYS A 77 -8.27 13.53 -1.36
C LYS A 77 -9.36 12.56 -0.83
N PRO A 78 -9.99 12.82 0.32
CA PRO A 78 -10.73 11.78 1.05
C PRO A 78 -12.01 11.30 0.35
N LYS A 79 -12.70 12.15 -0.43
CA LYS A 79 -13.95 11.76 -1.11
C LYS A 79 -13.66 10.84 -2.31
N GLU A 80 -12.66 11.23 -3.08
CA GLU A 80 -12.15 10.56 -4.28
C GLU A 80 -11.56 9.19 -3.90
N THR A 81 -10.71 9.16 -2.88
CA THR A 81 -10.12 7.92 -2.37
C THR A 81 -11.19 6.95 -1.87
N LYS A 82 -12.20 7.42 -1.12
CA LYS A 82 -13.33 6.56 -0.70
C LYS A 82 -14.10 5.97 -1.87
N LYS A 83 -14.35 6.78 -2.91
CA LYS A 83 -15.04 6.33 -4.13
C LYS A 83 -14.20 5.27 -4.87
N ALA A 84 -12.91 5.53 -5.05
CA ALA A 84 -12.00 4.63 -5.77
C ALA A 84 -11.78 3.32 -5.00
N LEU A 85 -11.60 3.34 -3.68
CA LEU A 85 -11.51 2.12 -2.85
C LEU A 85 -12.79 1.28 -2.92
N LYS A 86 -13.96 1.93 -2.94
CA LYS A 86 -15.24 1.21 -3.15
C LYS A 86 -15.31 0.54 -4.51
N GLN A 87 -14.81 1.21 -5.56
CA GLN A 87 -14.73 0.62 -6.89
C GLN A 87 -13.73 -0.56 -6.90
N LEU A 88 -12.57 -0.42 -6.28
CA LEU A 88 -11.56 -1.47 -6.20
C LEU A 88 -12.13 -2.74 -5.54
N VAL A 89 -12.84 -2.59 -4.42
CA VAL A 89 -13.51 -3.72 -3.75
C VAL A 89 -14.55 -4.39 -4.68
N LYS A 90 -15.27 -3.61 -5.48
CA LYS A 90 -16.22 -4.14 -6.47
C LYS A 90 -15.50 -4.93 -7.57
N GLU A 91 -14.40 -4.40 -8.11
CA GLU A 91 -13.61 -5.10 -9.13
C GLU A 91 -13.00 -6.40 -8.58
N CYS A 92 -12.40 -6.37 -7.40
CA CYS A 92 -11.84 -7.57 -6.78
C CYS A 92 -12.91 -8.62 -6.45
N LYS A 93 -14.12 -8.19 -6.06
CA LYS A 93 -15.27 -9.11 -5.92
C LYS A 93 -15.66 -9.73 -7.27
N GLY A 94 -15.64 -8.93 -8.34
CA GLY A 94 -15.90 -9.38 -9.70
C GLY A 94 -14.89 -10.44 -10.15
N ILE A 95 -13.61 -10.24 -9.87
CA ILE A 95 -12.54 -11.21 -10.14
C ILE A 95 -12.78 -12.50 -9.36
N LYS A 96 -12.99 -12.42 -8.04
CA LYS A 96 -13.30 -13.58 -7.19
C LYS A 96 -14.46 -14.40 -7.75
N ASN A 97 -15.56 -13.75 -8.10
CA ASN A 97 -16.74 -14.42 -8.64
C ASN A 97 -16.44 -15.07 -10.00
N ALA A 98 -15.69 -14.40 -10.88
CA ALA A 98 -15.32 -14.93 -12.18
C ALA A 98 -14.40 -16.16 -12.08
N VAL A 99 -13.44 -16.14 -11.15
CA VAL A 99 -12.60 -17.30 -10.84
C VAL A 99 -13.44 -18.46 -10.35
N ALA A 100 -14.36 -18.23 -9.40
CA ALA A 100 -15.26 -19.27 -8.89
C ALA A 100 -16.20 -19.85 -9.97
N ALA A 101 -16.55 -19.04 -10.98
CA ALA A 101 -17.37 -19.44 -12.11
C ALA A 101 -16.56 -20.11 -13.25
N ASN A 102 -15.25 -20.30 -13.10
CA ASN A 102 -14.36 -20.77 -14.17
C ASN A 102 -14.48 -19.94 -15.46
N ALA A 103 -14.57 -18.62 -15.32
CA ALA A 103 -14.64 -17.70 -16.45
C ALA A 103 -13.44 -17.88 -17.40
N ALA A 104 -13.66 -17.52 -18.67
CA ALA A 104 -12.62 -17.58 -19.69
C ALA A 104 -11.43 -16.68 -19.33
N ASP A 105 -10.23 -17.10 -19.75
CA ASP A 105 -8.99 -16.41 -19.41
C ASP A 105 -8.98 -14.95 -19.90
N ASP A 106 -9.54 -14.67 -21.07
CA ASP A 106 -9.68 -13.29 -21.60
C ASP A 106 -10.57 -12.41 -20.72
N GLU A 107 -11.61 -12.98 -20.11
CA GLU A 107 -12.44 -12.26 -19.15
C GLU A 107 -11.66 -11.96 -17.87
N LEU A 108 -10.91 -12.94 -17.35
CA LEU A 108 -10.10 -12.77 -16.16
C LEU A 108 -9.02 -11.70 -16.35
N LYS A 109 -8.32 -11.70 -17.50
CA LYS A 109 -7.33 -10.68 -17.88
C LYS A 109 -7.94 -9.27 -17.90
N LYS A 110 -9.10 -9.10 -18.52
CA LYS A 110 -9.80 -7.81 -18.55
C LYS A 110 -10.16 -7.31 -17.16
N LYS A 111 -10.64 -8.20 -16.27
CA LYS A 111 -11.00 -7.81 -14.91
C LYS A 111 -9.80 -7.43 -14.06
N ILE A 112 -8.69 -8.18 -14.12
CA ILE A 112 -7.49 -7.83 -13.36
C ILE A 112 -6.85 -6.53 -13.85
N ALA A 113 -6.86 -6.27 -15.16
CA ALA A 113 -6.44 -4.98 -15.72
C ALA A 113 -7.31 -3.81 -15.20
N ALA A 114 -8.64 -3.96 -15.21
CA ALA A 114 -9.53 -2.95 -14.68
C ALA A 114 -9.29 -2.68 -13.17
N ALA A 115 -9.05 -3.72 -12.37
CA ALA A 115 -8.71 -3.55 -10.96
C ALA A 115 -7.35 -2.85 -10.76
N HIS A 116 -6.36 -3.16 -11.61
CA HIS A 116 -5.05 -2.51 -11.64
C HIS A 116 -5.15 -1.02 -12.00
N ASP A 117 -5.99 -0.65 -12.97
CA ASP A 117 -6.25 0.75 -13.33
C ASP A 117 -6.85 1.52 -12.15
N VAL A 118 -7.82 0.94 -11.44
CA VAL A 118 -8.39 1.57 -10.23
C VAL A 118 -7.33 1.74 -9.13
N PHE A 119 -6.42 0.77 -8.97
CA PHE A 119 -5.27 0.92 -8.08
C PHE A 119 -4.42 2.14 -8.47
N HIS A 120 -4.13 2.31 -9.76
CA HIS A 120 -3.41 3.48 -10.26
C HIS A 120 -4.15 4.80 -10.01
N THR A 121 -5.47 4.85 -10.21
CA THR A 121 -6.27 6.03 -9.84
C THR A 121 -6.12 6.36 -8.36
N ILE A 122 -6.11 5.37 -7.46
CA ILE A 122 -5.91 5.62 -6.02
C ILE A 122 -4.53 6.20 -5.77
N VAL A 123 -3.46 5.54 -6.21
CA VAL A 123 -2.09 5.92 -5.83
C VAL A 123 -1.49 7.09 -6.60
N LYS A 124 -2.14 7.52 -7.69
CA LYS A 124 -1.75 8.70 -8.50
C LYS A 124 -2.75 9.83 -8.36
N GLU A 125 -3.97 9.65 -8.87
CA GLU A 125 -4.94 10.74 -9.04
C GLU A 125 -5.61 11.18 -7.72
N CYS A 126 -5.77 10.25 -6.78
CA CYS A 126 -6.37 10.56 -5.48
C CYS A 126 -5.37 11.22 -4.51
N LYS A 127 -4.08 11.28 -4.83
CA LYS A 127 -3.14 12.09 -4.03
C LYS A 127 -3.49 13.57 -4.17
N LYS A 128 -3.31 14.32 -3.09
CA LYS A 128 -3.27 15.78 -3.16
C LYS A 128 -1.99 16.14 -3.92
N GLU A 129 -2.06 17.17 -4.75
CA GLU A 129 -0.84 17.75 -5.34
C GLU A 129 0.09 18.14 -4.19
N GLU A 130 1.37 17.78 -4.28
CA GLU A 130 2.36 18.35 -3.37
C GLU A 130 2.33 19.87 -3.62
N GLU A 131 1.96 20.66 -2.61
CA GLU A 131 2.21 22.09 -2.68
C GLU A 131 3.71 22.23 -2.90
N ALA A 132 4.08 22.77 -4.07
CA ALA A 132 5.44 23.17 -4.34
C ALA A 132 5.80 24.25 -3.31
N HIS A 133 6.45 23.82 -2.23
CA HIS A 133 7.08 24.70 -1.25
C HIS A 133 8.39 25.23 -1.80
#